data_AF-A0A060I1D9-F1
#
_entry.id   AF-A0A060I1D9-F1
#
_cell.length_a   1.000
_cell.length_b   1.000
_cell.length_c   1.000
_cell.angle_alpha   90.00
_cell.angle_beta   90.00
_cell.angle_gamma   90.00
#
_symmetry.space_group_name_H-M   'P 1'
#
loop_
_entity.id
_entity.type
_entity.pdbx_description
1 polymer ?
#
loop_
_entity_poly.entity_id
_entity_poly.type
_entity_poly.pdbx_seq_one_letter_code
_entity_poly.pdbx_strand_id
1 'polypeptide(L)'
;MPRRPNFRLALCMPLIFVASCNDDSRQYTLYRNSVLDANMRLHVASFDSTDGEAYNSENCKIAAGLFGEQPGVQVRYWCEKGRFRK
;
A
#
# COMPACT_ATOMS: atom_id res chain seq x y z
N MET A 1 -61.53 7.17 -28.18
CA MET A 1 -60.21 7.83 -28.09
C MET A 1 -59.39 7.16 -26.98
N PRO A 2 -58.34 6.37 -27.29
CA PRO A 2 -57.45 5.85 -26.26
C PRO A 2 -56.21 6.74 -26.10
N ARG A 3 -55.88 7.10 -24.86
CA ARG A 3 -54.67 7.84 -24.46
C ARG A 3 -53.44 6.93 -24.59
N ARG A 4 -52.39 7.42 -25.25
CA ARG A 4 -51.07 6.76 -25.27
C ARG A 4 -50.34 6.99 -23.94
N PRO A 5 -49.76 5.97 -23.29
CA PRO A 5 -48.87 6.20 -22.17
C PRO A 5 -47.47 6.58 -22.69
N ASN A 6 -46.96 7.72 -22.21
CA ASN A 6 -45.57 8.13 -22.43
C ASN A 6 -44.66 7.24 -21.58
N PHE A 7 -44.16 6.16 -22.16
CA PHE A 7 -43.01 5.44 -21.60
C PHE A 7 -41.77 6.30 -21.77
N ARG A 8 -41.52 7.18 -20.79
CA ARG A 8 -40.19 7.77 -20.60
C ARG A 8 -39.28 6.63 -20.18
N LEU A 9 -38.55 6.10 -21.15
CA LEU A 9 -37.47 5.13 -20.95
C LEU A 9 -36.39 5.83 -20.10
N ALA A 10 -36.45 5.68 -18.78
CA ALA A 10 -35.35 6.06 -17.90
C ALA A 10 -34.21 5.08 -18.18
N LEU A 11 -33.22 5.54 -18.94
CA LEU A 11 -32.00 4.81 -19.24
C LEU A 11 -31.19 4.67 -17.94
N CYS A 12 -31.40 3.60 -17.18
CA CYS A 12 -30.54 3.23 -16.06
C CYS A 12 -29.18 2.79 -16.62
N MET A 13 -28.26 3.73 -16.73
CA MET A 13 -26.85 3.47 -17.02
C MET A 13 -26.28 2.55 -15.92
N PRO A 14 -25.80 1.33 -16.22
CA PRO A 14 -25.19 0.50 -15.20
C PRO A 14 -23.83 1.11 -14.85
N LEU A 15 -23.68 1.57 -13.60
CA LEU A 15 -22.37 1.93 -13.06
C LEU A 15 -21.53 0.66 -12.97
N ILE A 16 -20.67 0.42 -13.96
CA ILE A 16 -19.64 -0.60 -13.88
C ILE A 16 -18.56 -0.05 -12.94
N PHE A 17 -18.60 -0.46 -11.68
CA PHE A 17 -17.50 -0.23 -10.74
C PHE A 17 -16.33 -1.14 -11.12
N VAL A 18 -15.34 -0.57 -11.81
CA VAL A 18 -14.07 -1.25 -12.05
C VAL A 18 -13.31 -1.25 -10.72
N ALA A 19 -13.34 -2.36 -9.99
CA ALA A 19 -12.48 -2.56 -8.83
C ALA A 19 -11.04 -2.73 -9.34
N SER A 20 -10.21 -1.69 -9.17
CA SER A 20 -8.78 -1.81 -9.42
C SER A 20 -8.15 -2.65 -8.30
N CYS A 21 -7.92 -3.93 -8.59
CA CYS A 21 -7.10 -4.79 -7.74
C CYS A 21 -5.64 -4.34 -7.89
N ASN A 22 -5.20 -3.46 -6.99
CA ASN A 22 -3.80 -3.09 -6.94
C ASN A 22 -2.99 -4.32 -6.48
N ASP A 23 -2.04 -4.75 -7.32
CA ASP A 23 -1.20 -5.90 -7.04
C ASP A 23 -0.12 -5.53 -6.01
N ASP A 24 -0.44 -5.76 -4.73
CA ASP A 24 0.44 -5.51 -3.60
C ASP A 24 1.62 -6.50 -3.53
N SER A 25 1.66 -7.52 -4.40
CA SER A 25 2.64 -8.62 -4.32
C SER A 25 4.09 -8.18 -4.54
N ARG A 26 4.30 -7.03 -5.19
CA ARG A 26 5.63 -6.50 -5.49
C ARG A 26 6.07 -5.39 -4.54
N GLN A 27 5.23 -5.00 -3.59
CA GLN A 27 5.52 -3.90 -2.66
C GLN A 27 6.23 -4.40 -1.41
N TYR A 28 7.11 -3.57 -0.86
CA TYR A 28 7.72 -3.79 0.45
C TYR A 28 7.50 -2.58 1.34
N THR A 29 7.30 -2.83 2.63
CA THR A 29 7.08 -1.80 3.62
C THR A 29 8.20 -1.84 4.65
N LEU A 30 8.82 -0.69 4.91
CA LEU A 30 9.80 -0.51 5.96
C LEU A 30 9.11 -0.09 7.25
N TYR A 31 9.38 -0.85 8.30
CA TYR A 31 8.94 -0.58 9.65
C TYR A 31 10.11 -0.32 10.58
N ARG A 32 9.82 0.38 11.68
CA ARG A 32 10.65 0.41 12.88
C ARG A 32 9.83 0.13 14.13
N ASN A 33 10.48 -0.18 15.25
CA ASN A 33 9.82 -0.20 16.54
C ASN A 33 9.90 1.16 17.27
N SER A 34 9.19 1.27 18.39
CA SER A 34 9.30 2.41 19.28
C SER A 34 10.44 2.17 20.28
N VAL A 35 11.12 3.25 20.67
CA VAL A 35 12.09 3.23 21.79
C VAL A 35 11.38 2.88 23.11
N LEU A 36 10.09 3.21 23.24
CA LEU A 36 9.29 2.98 24.44
C LEU A 36 8.60 1.60 24.44
N ASP A 37 8.41 0.99 23.27
CA ASP A 37 7.73 -0.29 23.10
C ASP A 37 8.30 -1.03 21.88
N ALA A 38 9.01 -2.12 22.16
CA ALA A 38 9.66 -2.93 21.14
C ALA A 38 8.67 -3.70 20.24
N ASN A 39 7.42 -3.88 20.68
CA ASN A 39 6.37 -4.57 19.92
C ASN A 39 5.60 -3.61 19.00
N MET A 40 5.68 -2.31 19.24
CA MET A 40 5.03 -1.32 18.39
C MET A 40 5.61 -1.36 16.98
N ARG A 41 4.75 -1.33 15.97
CA ARG A 41 5.15 -1.32 14.56
C ARG A 41 4.84 0.05 13.97
N LEU A 42 5.88 0.82 13.66
CA LEU A 42 5.78 2.17 13.10
C LEU A 42 6.16 2.15 11.63
N HIS A 43 5.25 2.55 10.76
CA HIS A 43 5.51 2.70 9.33
C HIS A 43 6.53 3.82 9.09
N VAL A 44 7.52 3.54 8.24
CA VAL A 44 8.56 4.52 7.86
C VAL A 44 8.45 4.85 6.38
N ALA A 45 8.40 3.84 5.51
CA ALA A 45 8.39 4.03 4.06
C ALA A 45 7.75 2.83 3.34
N SER A 46 7.31 3.05 2.10
CA SER A 46 6.84 2.02 1.18
C SER A 46 7.72 2.01 -0.07
N PHE A 47 8.06 0.83 -0.56
CA PHE A 47 8.89 0.57 -1.74
C PHE A 47 8.01 -0.12 -2.79
N ASP A 48 7.53 0.66 -3.75
CA ASP A 48 6.53 0.24 -4.74
C ASP A 48 6.86 0.70 -6.17
N SER A 49 8.16 0.74 -6.51
CA SER A 49 8.60 1.01 -7.88
C SER A 49 8.03 -0.02 -8.87
N THR A 50 7.89 0.42 -10.13
CA THR A 50 7.57 -0.43 -11.26
C THR A 50 8.67 -1.43 -11.61
N ASP A 51 9.89 -1.25 -11.10
CA ASP A 51 11.09 -2.06 -11.40
C ASP A 51 11.06 -3.48 -10.83
N GLY A 52 10.01 -3.83 -10.08
CA GLY A 52 9.71 -5.21 -9.69
C GLY A 52 10.06 -5.55 -8.25
N GLU A 53 9.70 -6.78 -7.87
CA GLU A 53 9.78 -7.24 -6.47
C GLU A 53 11.22 -7.21 -5.93
N ALA A 54 12.19 -7.70 -6.72
CA ALA A 54 13.59 -7.76 -6.30
C ALA A 54 14.12 -6.36 -5.95
N TYR A 55 13.90 -5.38 -6.84
CA TYR A 55 14.29 -3.99 -6.65
C TYR A 55 13.68 -3.39 -5.38
N ASN A 56 12.37 -3.57 -5.18
CA ASN A 56 11.68 -3.04 -4.00
C ASN A 56 12.18 -3.70 -2.71
N SER A 57 12.39 -5.02 -2.73
CA SER A 57 12.90 -5.77 -1.57
C SER A 57 14.32 -5.39 -1.19
N GLU A 58 15.19 -5.17 -2.20
CA GLU A 58 16.60 -4.82 -2.03
C GLU A 58 16.73 -3.40 -1.50
N ASN A 59 16.05 -2.44 -2.12
CA ASN A 59 16.07 -1.05 -1.67
C ASN A 59 15.50 -0.89 -0.26
N CYS A 60 14.46 -1.66 0.09
CA CYS A 60 13.96 -1.67 1.47
C CYS A 60 15.05 -2.12 2.46
N LYS A 61 15.74 -3.24 2.15
CA LYS A 61 16.79 -3.77 3.03
C LYS A 61 17.97 -2.82 3.17
N ILE A 62 18.40 -2.20 2.06
CA ILE A 62 19.44 -1.16 2.06
C ILE A 62 19.03 -0.02 2.98
N ALA A 63 17.81 0.51 2.82
CA ALA A 63 17.31 1.59 3.67
C ALA A 63 17.24 1.18 5.17
N ALA A 64 16.79 -0.04 5.46
CA ALA A 64 16.76 -0.56 6.83
C ALA A 64 18.17 -0.61 7.46
N GLY A 65 19.18 -1.05 6.71
CA GLY A 65 20.58 -1.06 7.13
C GLY A 65 21.11 0.35 7.37
N LEU A 66 20.95 1.24 6.38
CA LEU A 66 21.40 2.63 6.46
C LEU A 66 20.79 3.37 7.66
N PHE A 67 19.50 3.17 7.95
CA PHE A 67 18.87 3.77 9.13
C PHE A 67 19.32 3.13 10.43
N GLY A 68 19.55 1.81 10.45
CA GLY A 68 20.05 1.10 11.63
C GLY A 68 21.47 1.49 12.01
N GLU A 69 22.31 1.86 11.04
CA GLU A 69 23.72 2.21 11.23
C GLU A 69 23.95 3.67 11.67
N GLN A 70 22.90 4.49 11.73
CA GLN A 70 23.06 5.89 12.16
C GLN A 70 23.48 5.97 13.64
N PRO A 71 24.40 6.89 14.00
CA PRO A 71 24.83 7.07 15.39
C PRO A 71 23.65 7.34 16.34
N GLY A 72 23.58 6.57 17.43
CA GLY A 72 22.57 6.77 18.49
C GLY A 72 21.20 6.10 18.23
N VAL A 73 21.05 5.33 17.15
CA VAL A 73 19.84 4.57 16.89
C VAL A 73 19.73 3.38 17.85
N GLN A 74 18.59 3.32 18.56
CA GLN A 74 18.26 2.25 19.53
C GLN A 74 17.01 1.45 19.12
N VAL A 75 16.55 1.64 17.88
CA VAL A 75 15.37 0.97 17.32
C VAL A 75 15.78 -0.05 16.26
N ARG A 76 14.97 -1.07 16.09
CA ARG A 76 15.11 -2.06 15.02
C ARG A 76 14.33 -1.60 13.79
N TYR A 77 14.98 -1.65 12.64
CA TYR A 77 14.34 -1.51 11.33
C TYR A 77 14.17 -2.89 10.68
N TRP A 78 13.06 -3.10 9.96
CA TRP A 78 12.87 -4.31 9.16
C TRP A 78 11.92 -4.08 7.99
N CYS A 79 12.09 -4.92 6.98
CA CYS A 79 11.25 -4.92 5.78
C CYS A 79 10.21 -6.03 5.85
N GLU A 80 9.01 -5.72 5.39
CA GLU A 80 7.91 -6.66 5.28
C GLU A 80 7.33 -6.62 3.87
N LYS A 81 7.04 -7.79 3.30
CA LYS A 81 6.40 -7.88 1.99
C LYS A 81 4.93 -7.45 2.11
N GLY A 82 4.49 -6.60 1.18
CA GLY A 82 3.13 -6.10 1.08
C GLY A 82 3.01 -4.61 1.34
N ARG A 83 1.81 -4.10 1.04
CA ARG A 83 1.44 -2.69 1.18
C ARG A 83 1.09 -2.33 2.62
N PHE A 84 1.53 -1.15 3.06
CA PHE A 84 1.09 -0.54 4.31
C PHE A 84 -0.42 -0.25 4.31
N ARG A 85 -1.12 -0.59 5.39
CA ARG A 85 -2.53 -0.27 5.63
C ARG A 85 -2.67 0.54 6.91
N LYS A 86 -3.34 1.70 6.82
CA LYS A 86 -3.66 2.58 7.96
C LYS A 86 -4.87 2.09 8.74
#